data_AF-A0A3N9NS23-F1
#
_entry.id   AF-A0A3N9NS23-F1
#
_cell.length_a   1.000
_cell.length_b   1.000
_cell.length_c   1.000
_cell.angle_alpha   90.00
_cell.angle_beta   90.00
_cell.angle_gamma   90.00
#
_symmetry.space_group_name_H-M   'P 1'
#
loop_
_entity.id
_entity.type
_entity.pdbx_description
1 polymer ?
#
loop_
_entity_poly.entity_id
_entity_poly.type
_entity_poly.pdbx_seq_one_letter_code
_entity_poly.pdbx_strand_id
1 'polypeptide(L)'
;MASKKGIELQLFALFLIALGGWLMHLRIHSFVDNPPNLVPFVFGLVSVFFVPILLSFKGTFLIGYLMNGFSVIIGVVVMTTFSLSGLPDPITFSGLMLRTALSYNLILLSKLFIGQMVLYHYHPTGLGRMFTAWWWARHFVYVGSVFAAGHLLWR
;
A
#
# COMPACT_ATOMS: atom_id res chain seq x y z
N MET A 1 3.01 -17.37 -25.38
CA MET A 1 3.15 -17.13 -23.93
C MET A 1 4.23 -16.08 -23.72
N ALA A 2 3.90 -14.93 -23.12
CA ALA A 2 4.94 -13.96 -22.74
C ALA A 2 5.78 -14.58 -21.60
N SER A 3 7.10 -14.56 -21.73
CA SER A 3 8.02 -15.16 -20.76
C SER A 3 7.86 -14.48 -19.39
N LYS A 4 7.54 -15.25 -18.34
CA LYS A 4 7.58 -14.76 -16.94
C LYS A 4 9.00 -14.43 -16.46
N LYS A 5 10.03 -14.85 -17.21
CA LYS A 5 11.43 -14.61 -16.89
C LYS A 5 11.68 -13.11 -16.86
N GLY A 6 11.90 -12.57 -15.65
CA GLY A 6 12.28 -11.18 -15.43
C GLY A 6 11.53 -10.45 -14.30
N ILE A 7 10.37 -10.95 -13.85
CA ILE A 7 9.59 -10.33 -12.76
C ILE A 7 9.39 -11.21 -11.51
N GLU A 8 9.86 -12.45 -11.53
CA GLU A 8 9.61 -13.43 -10.46
C GLU A 8 10.17 -12.94 -9.10
N LEU A 9 11.35 -12.33 -9.10
CA LEU A 9 11.96 -11.77 -7.91
C LEU A 9 11.13 -10.61 -7.33
N GLN A 10 10.62 -9.74 -8.20
CA GLN A 10 9.80 -8.59 -7.84
C GLN A 10 8.47 -9.05 -7.26
N LEU A 11 7.84 -10.05 -7.86
CA LEU A 11 6.60 -10.65 -7.37
C LEU A 11 6.79 -11.33 -6.02
N PHE A 12 7.91 -12.05 -5.84
CA PHE A 12 8.24 -12.68 -4.57
C PHE A 12 8.57 -11.65 -3.48
N ALA A 13 9.32 -10.59 -3.81
CA ALA A 13 9.58 -9.48 -2.90
C ALA A 13 8.28 -8.78 -2.50
N LEU A 14 7.37 -8.53 -3.46
CA LEU A 14 6.06 -7.94 -3.19
C LEU A 14 5.23 -8.82 -2.26
N PHE A 15 5.22 -10.13 -2.50
CA PHE A 15 4.55 -11.11 -1.65
C PHE A 15 5.10 -11.07 -0.23
N LEU A 16 6.43 -11.12 -0.04
CA LEU A 16 7.05 -11.07 1.29
C LEU A 16 6.78 -9.76 2.02
N ILE A 17 6.86 -8.62 1.32
CA ILE A 17 6.55 -7.31 1.91
C ILE A 17 5.07 -7.22 2.31
N ALA A 18 4.17 -7.66 1.45
CA ALA A 18 2.74 -7.68 1.76
C ALA A 18 2.43 -8.63 2.93
N LEU A 19 3.04 -9.81 2.95
CA LEU A 19 2.87 -10.80 4.00
C LEU A 19 3.40 -10.28 5.34
N GLY A 20 4.61 -9.73 5.36
CA GLY A 20 5.21 -9.13 6.55
C GLY A 20 4.37 -7.96 7.08
N GLY A 21 3.90 -7.08 6.18
CA GLY A 21 3.00 -5.98 6.54
C GLY A 21 1.66 -6.45 7.10
N TRP A 22 1.06 -7.49 6.53
CA TRP A 22 -0.20 -8.07 7.00
C TRP A 22 -0.05 -8.77 8.36
N LEU A 23 1.01 -9.56 8.56
CA LEU A 23 1.30 -10.20 9.85
C LEU A 23 1.56 -9.17 10.95
N MET A 24 2.29 -8.10 10.62
CA MET A 24 2.49 -6.97 11.54
C MET A 24 1.17 -6.28 11.87
N HIS A 25 0.27 -6.10 10.89
CA HIS A 25 -1.05 -5.55 11.13
C HIS A 25 -1.87 -6.43 12.06
N LEU A 26 -1.87 -7.76 11.86
CA LEU A 26 -2.53 -8.72 12.75
C LEU A 26 -2.00 -8.68 14.19
N ARG A 27 -0.70 -8.45 14.36
CA ARG A 27 -0.07 -8.32 15.69
C ARG A 27 -0.54 -7.07 16.44
N ILE A 28 -0.81 -5.97 15.72
CA ILE A 28 -1.14 -4.66 16.32
C ILE A 28 -2.67 -4.47 16.41
N HIS A 29 -3.39 -4.90 15.38
CA HIS A 29 -4.82 -4.73 15.20
C HIS A 29 -5.49 -6.10 15.02
N SER A 30 -5.70 -6.80 16.15
CA SER A 30 -6.48 -8.03 16.17
C SER A 30 -7.91 -7.75 15.71
N PHE A 31 -8.39 -8.54 14.74
CA PHE A 31 -9.79 -8.51 14.28
C PHE A 31 -10.71 -9.34 15.18
N VAL A 32 -10.14 -10.22 15.99
CA VAL A 32 -10.88 -11.02 16.98
C VAL A 32 -11.39 -10.11 18.09
N ASP A 33 -10.57 -9.15 18.51
CA ASP A 33 -10.88 -8.25 19.63
C ASP A 33 -11.60 -6.97 19.18
N ASN A 34 -11.47 -6.59 17.91
CA ASN A 34 -12.04 -5.35 17.36
C ASN A 34 -12.61 -5.60 15.94
N PRO A 35 -13.94 -5.82 15.82
CA PRO A 35 -14.60 -6.11 14.54
C PRO A 35 -14.33 -5.12 13.40
N PRO A 36 -14.16 -3.79 13.64
CA PRO A 36 -13.79 -2.85 12.57
C PRO A 36 -12.45 -3.19 11.87
N ASN A 37 -11.56 -3.95 12.50
CA ASN A 37 -10.29 -4.38 11.91
C ASN A 37 -10.46 -5.51 10.88
N LEU A 38 -11.67 -6.06 10.71
CA LEU A 38 -11.96 -7.07 9.69
C LEU A 38 -11.71 -6.54 8.27
N VAL A 39 -12.04 -5.26 8.02
CA VAL A 39 -11.85 -4.65 6.70
C VAL A 39 -10.35 -4.59 6.35
N PRO A 40 -9.47 -3.96 7.16
CA PRO A 40 -8.02 -4.02 6.95
C PRO A 40 -7.46 -5.45 6.83
N PHE A 41 -7.99 -6.40 7.59
CA PHE A 41 -7.59 -7.81 7.51
C PHE A 41 -7.83 -8.41 6.12
N VAL A 42 -9.05 -8.27 5.59
CA VAL A 42 -9.42 -8.78 4.26
C VAL A 42 -8.62 -8.08 3.16
N PHE A 43 -8.48 -6.75 3.23
CA PHE A 43 -7.66 -5.99 2.27
C PHE A 43 -6.19 -6.41 2.30
N GLY A 44 -5.65 -6.74 3.47
CA GLY A 44 -4.32 -7.31 3.61
C GLY A 44 -4.20 -8.65 2.90
N LEU A 45 -5.16 -9.56 3.07
CA LEU A 45 -5.16 -10.87 2.41
C LEU A 45 -5.26 -10.75 0.89
N VAL A 46 -6.11 -9.85 0.39
CA VAL A 46 -6.17 -9.50 -1.04
C VAL A 46 -4.81 -8.97 -1.52
N SER A 47 -4.15 -8.11 -0.74
CA SER A 47 -2.84 -7.60 -1.09
C SER A 47 -1.74 -8.66 -1.07
N VAL A 48 -1.82 -9.67 -0.21
CA VAL A 48 -0.82 -10.74 -0.11
C VAL A 48 -0.93 -11.69 -1.28
N PHE A 49 -2.14 -12.13 -1.62
CA PHE A 49 -2.33 -13.20 -2.62
C PHE A 49 -2.79 -12.65 -3.97
N PHE A 50 -3.88 -11.89 -4.01
CA PHE A 50 -4.49 -11.49 -5.27
C PHE A 50 -3.62 -10.51 -6.04
N VAL A 51 -2.98 -9.54 -5.37
CA VAL A 51 -2.15 -8.54 -6.06
C VAL A 51 -0.95 -9.18 -6.79
N PRO A 52 -0.10 -10.02 -6.16
CA PRO A 52 0.97 -10.72 -6.88
C PRO A 52 0.45 -11.64 -7.99
N ILE A 53 -0.68 -12.32 -7.78
CA ILE A 53 -1.30 -13.17 -8.81
C ILE A 53 -1.68 -12.31 -10.02
N LEU A 54 -2.40 -11.20 -9.83
CA LEU A 54 -2.80 -10.31 -10.93
C LEU A 54 -1.59 -9.73 -11.66
N LEU A 55 -0.55 -9.32 -10.92
CA LEU A 55 0.69 -8.81 -11.49
C LEU A 55 1.47 -9.84 -12.30
N SER A 56 1.22 -11.13 -12.10
CA SER A 56 1.89 -12.22 -12.82
C SER A 56 1.37 -12.45 -14.23
N PHE A 57 0.20 -11.89 -14.59
CA PHE A 57 -0.45 -12.13 -15.88
C PHE A 57 -0.55 -10.86 -16.71
N LYS A 58 -0.07 -10.92 -17.96
CA LYS A 58 -0.14 -9.79 -18.91
C LYS A 58 -1.56 -9.26 -19.15
N GLY A 59 -2.59 -10.07 -18.98
CA GLY A 59 -3.99 -9.63 -19.14
C GLY A 59 -4.54 -8.85 -17.94
N THR A 60 -3.97 -9.04 -16.75
CA THR A 60 -4.50 -8.46 -15.50
C THR A 60 -3.48 -7.64 -14.72
N PHE A 61 -2.23 -7.53 -15.20
CA PHE A 61 -1.17 -6.81 -14.50
C PHE A 61 -1.55 -5.35 -14.22
N LEU A 62 -2.26 -4.69 -15.13
CA LEU A 62 -2.66 -3.29 -14.94
C LEU A 62 -3.65 -3.14 -13.77
N ILE A 63 -4.57 -4.10 -13.63
CA ILE A 63 -5.50 -4.15 -12.48
C ILE A 63 -4.70 -4.40 -11.20
N GLY A 64 -3.81 -5.39 -11.21
CA GLY A 64 -2.93 -5.68 -10.07
C GLY A 64 -2.06 -4.48 -9.67
N TYR A 65 -1.56 -3.73 -10.65
CA TYR A 65 -0.75 -2.53 -10.45
C TYR A 65 -1.55 -1.39 -9.81
N LEU A 66 -2.76 -1.13 -10.31
CA LEU A 66 -3.67 -0.14 -9.75
C LEU A 66 -4.09 -0.52 -8.32
N MET A 67 -4.49 -1.77 -8.10
CA MET A 67 -4.85 -2.27 -6.77
C MET A 67 -3.69 -2.13 -5.79
N ASN A 68 -2.48 -2.51 -6.22
CA ASN A 68 -1.28 -2.37 -5.42
C ASN A 68 -1.06 -0.90 -5.00
N GLY A 69 -1.04 0.03 -5.96
CA GLY A 69 -0.72 1.42 -5.63
C GLY A 69 -1.84 2.16 -4.89
N PHE A 70 -3.12 1.92 -5.21
CA PHE A 70 -4.22 2.48 -4.41
C PHE A 70 -4.27 1.91 -3.00
N SER A 71 -3.95 0.62 -2.80
CA SER A 71 -3.83 0.05 -1.44
C SER A 71 -2.75 0.75 -0.63
N VAL A 72 -1.63 1.14 -1.26
CA VAL A 72 -0.55 1.90 -0.62
C VAL A 72 -1.02 3.31 -0.26
N ILE A 73 -1.64 4.03 -1.19
CA ILE A 73 -2.15 5.39 -0.92
C ILE A 73 -3.14 5.38 0.24
N ILE A 74 -4.16 4.51 0.17
CA ILE A 74 -5.18 4.42 1.21
C ILE A 74 -4.54 4.05 2.55
N GLY A 75 -3.66 3.04 2.55
CA GLY A 75 -2.94 2.63 3.75
C GLY A 75 -2.14 3.76 4.37
N VAL A 76 -1.38 4.53 3.57
CA VAL A 76 -0.58 5.66 4.05
C VAL A 76 -1.48 6.77 4.61
N VAL A 77 -2.56 7.14 3.92
CA VAL A 77 -3.50 8.19 4.38
C VAL A 77 -4.14 7.79 5.72
N VAL A 78 -4.66 6.56 5.81
CA VAL A 78 -5.32 6.05 7.02
C VAL A 78 -4.34 5.95 8.19
N MET A 79 -3.17 5.33 7.99
CA MET A 79 -2.16 5.16 9.05
C MET A 79 -1.62 6.51 9.52
N THR A 80 -1.39 7.46 8.60
CA THR A 80 -0.95 8.81 8.95
C THR A 80 -2.01 9.52 9.79
N THR A 81 -3.28 9.40 9.44
CA THR A 81 -4.36 10.04 10.22
C THR A 81 -4.44 9.48 11.64
N PHE A 82 -4.43 8.16 11.80
CA PHE A 82 -4.45 7.53 13.13
C PHE A 82 -3.20 7.83 13.95
N SER A 83 -2.04 7.96 13.29
CA SER A 83 -0.81 8.33 13.99
C SER A 83 -0.81 9.78 14.47
N LEU A 84 -1.52 10.69 13.79
CA LEU A 84 -1.65 12.08 14.20
C LEU A 84 -2.63 12.25 15.37
N SER A 85 -3.65 11.38 15.48
CA SER A 85 -4.56 11.40 16.62
C SER A 85 -4.00 10.74 17.88
N GLY A 86 -2.95 9.91 17.75
CA GLY A 86 -2.30 9.20 18.86
C GLY A 86 -0.81 9.51 18.96
N LEU A 87 -0.43 10.79 18.99
CA LEU A 87 0.97 11.19 19.12
C LEU A 87 1.57 10.66 20.43
N PRO A 88 2.81 10.14 20.41
CA PRO A 88 3.47 9.63 21.61
C PRO A 88 3.74 10.77 22.60
N ASP A 89 3.38 10.54 23.86
CA ASP A 89 3.69 11.42 24.99
C ASP A 89 4.65 10.69 25.95
N PRO A 90 5.89 11.18 26.16
CA PRO A 90 6.48 12.40 25.61
C PRO A 90 6.89 12.28 24.13
N ILE A 91 6.83 13.42 23.41
CA ILE A 91 7.31 13.53 22.02
C ILE A 91 8.83 13.39 22.02
N THR A 92 9.30 12.19 21.67
CA THR A 92 10.73 11.88 21.52
C THR A 92 11.01 11.50 20.07
N PHE A 93 12.22 11.73 19.56
CA PHE A 93 12.59 11.32 18.20
C PHE A 93 12.38 9.82 17.97
N SER A 94 12.74 8.99 18.96
CA SER A 94 12.50 7.54 18.93
C SER A 94 11.01 7.20 18.88
N GLY A 95 10.19 7.86 19.72
CA GLY A 95 8.73 7.72 19.67
C GLY A 95 8.17 8.14 18.30
N LEU A 96 8.67 9.23 17.73
CA LEU A 96 8.20 9.75 16.46
C LEU A 96 8.63 8.88 15.28
N MET A 97 9.74 8.15 15.36
CA MET A 97 10.16 7.20 14.32
C MET A 97 9.53 5.80 14.46
N LEU A 98 9.45 5.28 15.68
CA LEU A 98 9.12 3.87 15.95
C LEU A 98 7.68 3.65 16.43
N ARG A 99 7.04 4.68 17.00
CA ARG A 99 5.66 4.61 17.50
C ARG A 99 4.66 5.37 16.62
N THR A 100 5.11 5.93 15.50
CA THR A 100 4.23 6.55 14.50
C THR A 100 4.10 5.69 13.25
N ALA A 101 3.23 6.11 12.33
CA ALA A 101 3.04 5.47 11.05
C ALA A 101 4.25 5.51 10.10
N LEU A 102 5.35 6.21 10.44
CA LEU A 102 6.48 6.39 9.52
C LEU A 102 7.07 5.06 9.04
N SER A 103 7.39 4.16 9.97
CA SER A 103 7.98 2.85 9.65
C SER A 103 7.04 2.02 8.76
N TYR A 104 5.75 2.01 9.08
CA TYR A 104 4.72 1.29 8.34
C TYR A 104 4.51 1.89 6.93
N ASN A 105 4.53 3.21 6.82
CA ASN A 105 4.39 3.92 5.55
C ASN A 105 5.57 3.64 4.62
N LEU A 106 6.80 3.57 5.13
CA LEU A 106 7.97 3.21 4.32
C LEU A 106 7.86 1.79 3.73
N ILE A 107 7.36 0.84 4.51
CA ILE A 107 7.07 -0.52 4.02
C ILE A 107 6.00 -0.48 2.93
N LEU A 108 4.91 0.27 3.12
CA LEU A 108 3.86 0.41 2.09
C LEU A 108 4.41 1.04 0.81
N LEU A 109 5.19 2.12 0.92
CA LEU A 109 5.78 2.82 -0.22
C LEU A 109 6.70 1.91 -1.04
N SER A 110 7.41 0.97 -0.42
CA SER A 110 8.24 -0.02 -1.14
C SER A 110 7.45 -0.81 -2.20
N LYS A 111 6.17 -1.10 -1.93
CA LYS A 111 5.28 -1.80 -2.86
C LYS A 111 5.00 -1.00 -4.13
N LEU A 112 4.93 0.35 -4.05
CA LEU A 112 4.75 1.20 -5.23
C LEU A 112 5.93 1.06 -6.19
N PHE A 113 7.16 1.06 -5.68
CA PHE A 113 8.36 0.89 -6.50
C PHE A 113 8.43 -0.48 -7.17
N ILE A 114 8.08 -1.54 -6.43
CA ILE A 114 8.04 -2.89 -7.00
C ILE A 114 6.95 -2.99 -8.08
N GLY A 115 5.77 -2.42 -7.84
CA GLY A 115 4.73 -2.31 -8.86
C GLY A 115 5.23 -1.58 -10.11
N GLN A 116 5.99 -0.50 -9.94
CA GLN A 116 6.58 0.25 -11.05
C GLN A 116 7.57 -0.60 -11.87
N MET A 117 8.38 -1.42 -11.21
CA MET A 117 9.29 -2.35 -11.91
C MET A 117 8.51 -3.37 -12.75
N VAL A 118 7.40 -3.90 -12.22
CA VAL A 118 6.53 -4.82 -12.97
C VAL A 118 5.85 -4.10 -14.15
N LEU A 119 5.41 -2.85 -13.97
CA LEU A 119 4.86 -2.02 -15.04
C LEU A 119 5.88 -1.86 -16.19
N TYR A 120 7.12 -1.51 -15.89
CA TYR A 120 8.17 -1.33 -16.90
C TYR A 120 8.57 -2.64 -17.59
N HIS A 121 8.41 -3.79 -16.94
CA HIS A 121 8.61 -5.07 -17.60
C HIS A 121 7.57 -5.32 -18.70
N TYR A 122 6.28 -5.07 -18.42
CA TYR A 122 5.22 -5.25 -19.42
C TYR A 122 5.11 -4.11 -20.44
N HIS A 123 5.47 -2.89 -20.04
CA HIS A 123 5.48 -1.68 -20.85
C HIS A 123 6.78 -0.89 -20.65
N PRO A 124 7.86 -1.25 -21.38
CA PRO A 124 9.19 -0.62 -21.22
C PRO A 124 9.21 0.88 -21.50
N THR A 125 8.37 1.34 -22.43
CA THR A 125 8.20 2.77 -22.76
C THR A 125 7.27 3.50 -21.79
N GLY A 126 6.76 2.81 -20.77
CA GLY A 126 5.73 3.30 -19.87
C GLY A 126 4.36 3.44 -20.54
N LEU A 127 3.42 4.07 -19.84
CA LEU A 127 2.06 4.37 -20.33
C LEU A 127 1.86 5.88 -20.50
N GLY A 128 2.88 6.56 -21.03
CA GLY A 128 2.87 8.00 -21.29
C GLY A 128 2.81 8.83 -20.00
N ARG A 129 1.78 9.67 -19.85
CA ARG A 129 1.58 10.54 -18.66
C ARG A 129 0.99 9.79 -17.45
N MET A 130 0.51 8.57 -17.64
CA MET A 130 -0.08 7.76 -16.57
C MET A 130 1.02 7.05 -15.76
N PHE A 131 0.74 6.81 -14.47
CA PHE A 131 1.60 5.99 -13.60
C PHE A 131 3.03 6.53 -13.41
N THR A 132 3.20 7.84 -13.58
CA THR A 132 4.40 8.58 -13.19
C THR A 132 4.38 8.88 -11.69
N ALA A 133 5.52 9.27 -11.11
CA ALA A 133 5.58 9.73 -9.72
C ALA A 133 4.56 10.87 -9.46
N TRP A 134 4.44 11.81 -10.40
CA TRP A 134 3.45 12.89 -10.35
C TRP A 134 2.01 12.42 -10.48
N TRP A 135 1.76 11.33 -11.20
CA TRP A 135 0.43 10.73 -11.27
C TRP A 135 0.04 10.17 -9.90
N TRP A 136 0.94 9.43 -9.24
CA TRP A 136 0.71 8.91 -7.89
C TRP A 136 0.60 10.02 -6.85
N ALA A 137 1.45 11.05 -6.91
CA ALA A 137 1.38 12.20 -6.00
C ALA A 137 0.02 12.92 -6.08
N ARG A 138 -0.52 13.13 -7.29
CA ARG A 138 -1.87 13.70 -7.45
C ARG A 138 -2.96 12.82 -6.84
N HIS A 139 -2.91 11.51 -7.06
CA HIS A 139 -3.89 10.60 -6.48
C HIS A 139 -3.75 10.52 -4.95
N PHE A 140 -2.55 10.63 -4.41
CA PHE A 140 -2.32 10.75 -2.99
C PHE A 140 -3.02 12.00 -2.43
N VAL A 141 -2.87 13.16 -3.07
CA VAL A 141 -3.57 14.40 -2.69
C VAL A 141 -5.08 14.24 -2.81
N TYR A 142 -5.59 13.64 -3.89
CA TYR A 142 -7.03 13.44 -4.07
C TYR A 142 -7.63 12.55 -2.99
N VAL A 143 -7.04 11.38 -2.74
CA VAL A 143 -7.52 10.44 -1.72
C VAL A 143 -7.41 11.06 -0.33
N GLY A 144 -6.29 11.72 -0.03
CA GLY A 144 -6.10 12.45 1.23
C GLY A 144 -7.15 13.54 1.43
N SER A 145 -7.47 14.31 0.39
CA SER A 145 -8.47 15.38 0.44
C SER A 145 -9.88 14.84 0.65
N VAL A 146 -10.26 13.77 -0.06
CA VAL A 146 -11.56 13.10 0.12
C VAL A 146 -11.69 12.53 1.53
N PHE A 147 -10.64 11.87 2.01
CA PHE A 147 -10.62 11.32 3.36
C PHE A 147 -10.72 12.41 4.44
N ALA A 148 -9.96 13.50 4.29
CA ALA A 148 -10.03 14.65 5.20
C ALA A 148 -11.40 15.33 5.18
N ALA A 149 -11.99 15.54 4.00
CA ALA A 149 -13.34 16.09 3.87
C ALA A 149 -14.38 15.17 4.53
N GLY A 150 -14.30 13.85 4.30
CA GLY A 150 -15.15 12.87 4.96
C GLY A 150 -15.05 12.93 6.48
N HIS A 151 -13.82 12.99 7.02
CA HIS A 151 -13.58 13.12 8.46
C HIS A 151 -14.10 14.45 9.03
N LEU A 152 -14.07 15.54 8.28
CA LEU A 152 -14.60 16.84 8.71
C LEU A 152 -16.13 16.90 8.68
N LEU A 153 -16.76 16.29 7.67
CA LEU A 153 -18.21 16.30 7.46
C LEU A 153 -18.93 15.28 8.34
N TRP A 154 -18.28 14.16 8.68
CA TRP A 154 -18.82 13.09 9.53
C TRP A 154 -18.51 13.31 11.03
N ARG A 155 -18.34 14.56 11.46
CA ARG A 155 -18.26 14.89 12.89
C ARG A 155 -19.58 14.56 13.59
#